data_AF-H2YQI0-F1
#
_entry.id   AF-H2YQI0-F1
#
_cell.length_a   1.000
_cell.length_b   1.000
_cell.length_c   1.000
_cell.angle_alpha   90.00
_cell.angle_beta   90.00
_cell.angle_gamma   90.00
#
_symmetry.space_group_name_H-M   'P 1'
#
loop_
_entity.id
_entity.type
_entity.pdbx_description
1 polymer ?
#
loop_
_entity_poly.entity_id
_entity_poly.type
_entity_poly.pdbx_seq_one_letter_code
_entity_poly.pdbx_strand_id
1 'polypeptide(L)'
;MCQAALTWSQTTGPTCLKECGAPPSTNLAVTSTVTTDPISGKNVEGKLITYGCLASGTALQGTATNTCQNNGQWTLPLMANTPTCDPVCPNPPAINNGTGTFAPSSGPYFASASVQYTCTTGSSPSVPGSDVLRCTTPPNWTPTSAPLCITTMTPHYTRGILQPTITTPQKDNRDLDIVYMVESNDNVEVG
;
A
#
# COMPACT_ATOMS: atom_id res chain seq x y z
N MET A 1 32.51 -35.12 31.92
CA MET A 1 33.25 -35.69 33.07
C MET A 1 33.86 -37.02 32.68
N CYS A 2 35.11 -37.29 33.08
CA CYS A 2 35.72 -38.60 32.84
C CYS A 2 35.07 -39.62 33.79
N GLN A 3 34.54 -40.70 33.22
CA GLN A 3 33.90 -41.78 33.97
C GLN A 3 34.93 -42.85 34.36
N ALA A 4 34.57 -43.72 35.30
CA ALA A 4 35.43 -44.82 35.77
C ALA A 4 35.84 -45.80 34.64
N ALA A 5 35.09 -45.84 33.54
CA ALA A 5 35.40 -46.65 32.36
C ALA A 5 36.42 -46.01 31.39
N LEU A 6 37.13 -44.94 31.81
CA LEU A 6 38.03 -44.13 30.96
C LEU A 6 37.34 -43.47 29.76
N THR A 7 36.01 -43.38 29.80
CA THR A 7 35.18 -42.72 28.78
C THR A 7 34.71 -41.35 29.25
N TRP A 8 34.64 -40.39 28.33
CA TRP A 8 33.96 -39.14 28.61
C TRP A 8 32.44 -39.36 28.67
N SER A 9 31.79 -38.75 29.65
CA SER A 9 30.33 -38.76 29.78
C SER A 9 29.59 -38.10 28.61
N GLN A 10 30.27 -37.24 27.84
CA GLN A 10 29.80 -36.69 26.58
C GLN A 10 30.67 -37.23 25.45
N THR A 11 30.04 -37.73 24.41
CA THR A 11 30.69 -38.27 23.20
C THR A 11 30.93 -37.19 22.14
N THR A 12 30.31 -36.02 22.28
CA THR A 12 30.50 -34.84 21.43
C THR A 12 31.16 -33.72 22.22
N GLY A 13 32.20 -33.10 21.66
CA GLY A 13 32.81 -31.90 22.23
C GLY A 13 31.88 -30.67 22.17
N PRO A 14 32.23 -29.57 22.86
CA PRO A 14 31.47 -28.33 22.77
C PRO A 14 31.55 -27.74 21.35
N THR A 15 30.45 -27.15 20.88
CA THR A 15 30.42 -26.43 19.60
C THR A 15 31.06 -25.05 19.77
N CYS A 16 32.10 -24.77 19.00
CA CYS A 16 32.73 -23.45 18.96
C CYS A 16 31.98 -22.55 17.97
N LEU A 17 31.18 -21.60 18.48
CA LEU A 17 30.51 -20.59 17.65
C LEU A 17 31.50 -19.47 17.29
N LYS A 18 31.41 -18.96 16.06
CA LYS A 18 32.13 -17.74 15.69
C LYS A 18 31.53 -16.53 16.38
N GLU A 19 32.38 -15.61 16.82
CA GLU A 19 31.95 -14.29 17.30
C GLU A 19 31.99 -13.29 16.14
N CYS A 20 30.93 -12.50 16.01
CA CYS A 20 30.87 -11.30 15.21
C CYS A 20 31.29 -10.08 16.04
N GLY A 21 31.63 -9.00 15.34
CA GLY A 21 31.77 -7.68 15.96
C GLY A 21 30.44 -7.10 16.46
N ALA A 22 30.47 -5.84 16.90
CA ALA A 22 29.24 -5.09 17.11
C ALA A 22 28.42 -5.05 15.80
N PRO A 23 27.08 -5.18 15.86
CA PRO A 23 26.26 -4.98 14.67
C PRO A 23 26.51 -3.58 14.11
N PRO A 24 26.50 -3.39 12.78
CA PRO A 24 26.75 -2.08 12.20
C PRO A 24 25.75 -1.04 12.72
N SER A 25 26.27 0.12 13.10
CA SER A 25 25.49 1.26 13.55
C SER A 25 24.65 1.81 12.39
N THR A 26 23.36 1.95 12.62
CA THR A 26 22.40 2.52 11.68
C THR A 26 22.34 4.05 11.82
N ASN A 27 21.51 4.72 11.02
CA ASN A 27 21.18 6.12 11.30
C ASN A 27 20.39 6.24 12.62
N LEU A 28 20.28 7.46 13.19
CA LEU A 28 19.59 7.72 14.46
C LEU A 28 18.09 7.40 14.44
N ALA A 29 17.47 7.24 13.27
CA ALA A 29 16.05 6.95 13.12
C ALA A 29 15.73 5.45 13.22
N VAL A 30 16.74 4.59 13.17
CA VAL A 30 16.61 3.13 13.22
C VAL A 30 16.99 2.63 14.61
N THR A 31 16.21 1.68 15.10
CA THR A 31 16.43 0.92 16.32
C THR A 31 16.78 -0.53 15.97
N SER A 32 17.39 -1.25 16.89
CA SER A 32 17.63 -2.70 16.75
C SER A 32 17.19 -3.43 18.01
N THR A 33 16.55 -4.58 17.82
CA THR A 33 16.05 -5.44 18.89
C THR A 33 16.60 -6.84 18.70
N VAL A 34 16.96 -7.51 19.80
CA VAL A 34 17.46 -8.88 19.74
C VAL A 34 16.29 -9.84 19.62
N THR A 35 16.23 -10.57 18.52
CA THR A 35 15.16 -11.53 18.22
C THR A 35 15.59 -12.96 18.55
N THR A 36 16.89 -13.25 18.45
CA THR A 36 17.46 -14.53 18.88
C THR A 36 18.81 -14.29 19.52
N ASP A 37 19.01 -14.86 20.72
CA ASP A 37 20.25 -14.71 21.48
C ASP A 37 20.79 -16.09 21.92
N PRO A 38 21.60 -16.76 21.07
CA PRO A 38 22.14 -18.07 21.39
C PRO A 38 22.98 -18.08 22.67
N ILE A 39 23.69 -16.97 22.93
CA ILE A 39 24.48 -16.77 24.14
C ILE A 39 24.23 -15.33 24.62
N SER A 40 23.53 -15.21 25.73
CA SER A 40 23.14 -13.93 26.33
C SER A 40 24.29 -12.92 26.35
N GLY A 41 24.10 -11.79 25.67
CA GLY A 41 25.08 -10.69 25.63
C GLY A 41 26.31 -10.93 24.74
N LYS A 42 26.34 -11.99 23.94
CA LYS A 42 27.44 -12.30 23.01
C LYS A 42 26.97 -12.31 21.56
N ASN A 43 27.67 -11.60 20.68
CA ASN A 43 27.39 -11.61 19.25
C ASN A 43 28.00 -12.85 18.59
N VAL A 44 27.37 -14.00 18.78
CA VAL A 44 27.83 -15.28 18.22
C VAL A 44 26.98 -15.72 17.05
N GLU A 45 27.52 -16.65 16.26
CA GLU A 45 26.82 -17.32 15.17
C GLU A 45 25.39 -17.72 15.59
N GLY A 46 24.42 -17.33 14.76
CA GLY A 46 23.00 -17.53 15.02
C GLY A 46 22.32 -16.40 15.81
N LYS A 47 23.06 -15.42 16.36
CA LYS A 47 22.44 -14.21 16.90
C LYS A 47 21.71 -13.48 15.77
N LEU A 48 20.45 -13.15 16.03
CA LEU A 48 19.57 -12.42 15.10
C LEU A 48 19.10 -11.13 15.76
N ILE A 49 19.29 -10.02 15.08
CA ILE A 49 18.67 -8.74 15.41
C ILE A 49 17.66 -8.34 14.33
N THR A 50 16.61 -7.66 14.76
CA THR A 50 15.61 -7.07 13.90
C THR A 50 15.63 -5.55 14.08
N TYR A 51 15.80 -4.85 12.97
CA TYR A 51 15.70 -3.40 12.89
C TYR A 51 14.25 -2.94 12.99
N GLY A 52 14.05 -1.70 13.41
CA GLY A 52 12.75 -1.04 13.48
C GLY A 52 12.89 0.48 13.39
N CYS A 53 11.81 1.19 13.10
CA CYS A 53 11.82 2.65 13.06
C CYS A 53 11.37 3.28 14.37
N LEU A 54 12.06 4.34 14.78
CA LEU A 54 11.75 5.06 16.01
C LEU A 54 10.51 5.95 15.87
N ALA A 55 10.35 6.60 14.72
CA ALA A 55 9.29 7.58 14.49
C ALA A 55 8.02 6.93 13.92
N SER A 56 6.86 7.31 14.46
CA SER A 56 5.56 6.98 13.86
C SER A 56 5.45 7.58 12.46
N GLY A 57 4.81 6.87 11.52
CA GLY A 57 4.67 7.33 10.14
C GLY A 57 5.93 7.13 9.29
N THR A 58 6.89 6.33 9.77
CA THR A 58 8.04 5.87 8.99
C THR A 58 8.04 4.35 8.90
N ALA A 59 8.63 3.80 7.84
CA ALA A 59 8.80 2.37 7.65
C ALA A 59 10.22 2.04 7.20
N LEU A 60 10.64 0.80 7.45
CA LEU A 60 11.96 0.33 7.02
C LEU A 60 12.02 0.17 5.51
N GLN A 61 13.04 0.78 4.90
CA GLN A 61 13.42 0.52 3.52
C GLN A 61 14.71 -0.32 3.51
N GLY A 62 14.61 -1.56 3.04
CA GLY A 62 15.69 -2.55 3.03
C GLY A 62 15.45 -3.76 3.93
N THR A 63 16.49 -4.54 4.19
CA THR A 63 16.39 -5.80 4.95
C THR A 63 16.26 -5.52 6.45
N ALA A 64 15.15 -5.97 7.05
CA ALA A 64 14.86 -5.72 8.47
C ALA A 64 15.68 -6.59 9.44
N THR A 65 16.33 -7.67 8.97
CA THR A 65 17.02 -8.63 9.83
C THR A 65 18.52 -8.64 9.59
N ASN A 66 19.29 -8.81 10.66
CA ASN A 66 20.73 -9.03 10.56
C ASN A 66 21.15 -10.20 11.44
N THR A 67 21.85 -11.18 10.86
CA THR A 67 22.26 -12.41 11.53
C THR A 67 23.77 -12.52 11.58
N CYS A 68 24.33 -12.90 12.73
CA CYS A 68 25.74 -13.27 12.82
C CYS A 68 25.97 -14.64 12.20
N GLN A 69 26.81 -14.71 11.17
CA GLN A 69 27.07 -15.91 10.39
C GLN A 69 28.30 -16.70 10.89
N ASN A 70 28.45 -17.92 10.40
CA ASN A 70 29.55 -18.83 10.74
C ASN A 70 30.93 -18.40 10.24
N ASN A 71 31.02 -17.29 9.53
CA ASN A 71 32.28 -16.65 9.09
C ASN A 71 32.69 -15.51 10.03
N GLY A 72 31.94 -15.24 11.11
CA GLY A 72 32.18 -14.14 12.04
C GLY A 72 31.76 -12.77 11.49
N GLN A 73 30.92 -12.73 10.46
CA GLN A 73 30.36 -11.50 9.90
C GLN A 73 28.83 -11.48 10.02
N TRP A 74 28.30 -10.27 10.15
CA TRP A 74 26.86 -10.02 10.06
C TRP A 74 26.40 -10.13 8.60
N THR A 75 25.17 -10.63 8.35
CA THR A 75 24.57 -10.69 7.00
C THR A 75 24.52 -9.33 6.31
N LEU A 76 24.41 -8.24 7.09
CA LEU A 76 24.59 -6.86 6.66
C LEU A 76 25.83 -6.34 7.40
N PRO A 77 27.04 -6.47 6.84
CA PRO A 77 28.30 -6.21 7.55
C PRO A 77 28.69 -4.73 7.56
N LEU A 78 28.13 -3.92 6.66
CA LEU A 78 28.43 -2.48 6.54
C LEU A 78 27.18 -1.64 6.82
N MET A 79 27.39 -0.44 7.36
CA MET A 79 26.33 0.55 7.60
C MET A 79 25.51 0.84 6.33
N ALA A 80 26.15 0.91 5.16
CA ALA A 80 25.48 1.16 3.89
C ALA A 80 24.52 0.02 3.45
N ASN A 81 24.60 -1.16 4.08
CA ASN A 81 23.69 -2.27 3.81
C ASN A 81 22.54 -2.35 4.82
N THR A 82 22.59 -1.54 5.90
CA THR A 82 21.52 -1.49 6.89
C THR A 82 20.30 -0.75 6.35
N PRO A 83 19.08 -1.09 6.83
CA PRO A 83 17.88 -0.44 6.35
C PRO A 83 17.81 1.02 6.81
N THR A 84 17.08 1.84 6.07
CA THR A 84 16.72 3.22 6.45
C THR A 84 15.29 3.28 6.96
N CYS A 85 14.95 4.35 7.67
CA CYS A 85 13.58 4.65 8.07
C CYS A 85 13.10 5.86 7.28
N ASP A 86 12.18 5.62 6.37
CA ASP A 86 11.68 6.63 5.44
C ASP A 86 10.20 6.93 5.70
N PRO A 87 9.76 8.19 5.52
CA PRO A 87 8.37 8.56 5.74
C PRO A 87 7.43 7.82 4.78
N VAL A 88 6.27 7.41 5.29
CA VAL A 88 5.24 6.70 4.51
C VAL A 88 3.90 7.39 4.63
N CYS A 89 3.09 7.29 3.58
CA CYS A 89 1.69 7.68 3.66
C CYS A 89 0.92 6.77 4.63
N PRO A 90 -0.13 7.31 5.28
CA PRO A 90 -1.04 6.50 6.08
C PRO A 90 -1.74 5.46 5.21
N ASN A 91 -2.50 4.54 5.83
CA ASN A 91 -3.33 3.63 5.05
C ASN A 91 -4.26 4.40 4.10
N PRO A 92 -4.44 3.95 2.85
CA PRO A 92 -5.35 4.56 1.90
C PRO A 92 -6.75 4.73 2.50
N PRO A 93 -7.44 5.85 2.21
CA PRO A 93 -8.81 6.05 2.67
C PRO A 93 -9.75 4.91 2.24
N ALA A 94 -10.67 4.51 3.12
CA ALA A 94 -11.69 3.54 2.75
C ALA A 94 -12.69 4.13 1.73
N ILE A 95 -13.30 3.27 0.92
CA ILE A 95 -14.38 3.65 0.00
C ILE A 95 -15.65 3.88 0.84
N ASN A 96 -16.17 5.12 0.85
CA ASN A 96 -17.29 5.50 1.71
C ASN A 96 -18.67 5.20 1.08
N ASN A 97 -18.78 5.16 -0.24
CA ASN A 97 -20.04 4.94 -0.96
C ASN A 97 -19.84 3.92 -2.07
N GLY A 98 -20.53 2.79 -1.96
CA GLY A 98 -20.38 1.61 -2.81
C GLY A 98 -19.41 0.58 -2.23
N THR A 99 -19.23 -0.52 -2.96
CA THR A 99 -18.24 -1.56 -2.65
C THR A 99 -17.10 -1.50 -3.66
N GLY A 100 -15.89 -1.77 -3.22
CA GLY A 100 -14.71 -1.78 -4.07
C GLY A 100 -13.47 -2.20 -3.32
N THR A 101 -12.36 -2.27 -4.04
CA THR A 101 -11.04 -2.65 -3.52
C THR A 101 -9.99 -1.66 -3.99
N PHE A 102 -8.82 -1.66 -3.37
CA PHE A 102 -7.65 -0.97 -3.89
C PHE A 102 -6.43 -1.88 -3.88
N ALA A 103 -5.51 -1.63 -4.82
CA ALA A 103 -4.26 -2.35 -4.95
C ALA A 103 -3.08 -1.37 -5.04
N PRO A 104 -1.95 -1.59 -4.33
CA PRO A 104 -1.76 -2.64 -3.33
C PRO A 104 -2.64 -2.44 -2.09
N SER A 105 -3.13 -3.54 -1.49
CA SER A 105 -4.04 -3.53 -0.34
C SER A 105 -3.34 -3.30 1.00
N SER A 106 -2.02 -3.47 1.04
CA SER A 106 -1.18 -3.26 2.21
C SER A 106 0.08 -2.49 1.85
N GLY A 107 0.53 -1.64 2.78
CA GLY A 107 1.77 -0.88 2.66
C GLY A 107 3.02 -1.73 2.99
N PRO A 108 4.17 -1.07 3.21
CA PRO A 108 4.36 0.37 3.37
C PRO A 108 4.20 1.18 2.07
N TYR A 109 3.63 2.39 2.17
CA TYR A 109 3.41 3.30 1.04
C TYR A 109 4.44 4.43 1.08
N PHE A 110 5.62 4.20 0.52
CA PHE A 110 6.67 5.22 0.43
C PHE A 110 6.28 6.37 -0.51
N ALA A 111 7.06 7.45 -0.49
CA ALA A 111 6.90 8.55 -1.43
C ALA A 111 6.83 8.02 -2.87
N SER A 112 5.93 8.60 -3.68
CA SER A 112 5.57 8.18 -5.04
C SER A 112 4.81 6.86 -5.20
N ALA A 113 4.53 6.12 -4.12
CA ALA A 113 3.65 4.96 -4.19
C ALA A 113 2.27 5.36 -4.70
N SER A 114 1.66 4.52 -5.53
CA SER A 114 0.29 4.72 -6.00
C SER A 114 -0.59 3.54 -5.63
N VAL A 115 -1.84 3.84 -5.27
CA VAL A 115 -2.89 2.85 -5.06
C VAL A 115 -3.99 3.07 -6.09
N GLN A 116 -4.37 1.98 -6.75
CA GLN A 116 -5.41 1.93 -7.76
C GLN A 116 -6.68 1.39 -7.12
N TYR A 117 -7.75 2.18 -7.15
CA TYR A 117 -9.08 1.79 -6.71
C TYR A 117 -9.83 1.10 -7.84
N THR A 118 -10.72 0.18 -7.45
CA THR A 118 -11.58 -0.56 -8.35
C THR A 118 -12.95 -0.70 -7.69
N CYS A 119 -13.97 -0.16 -8.33
CA CYS A 119 -15.35 -0.31 -7.89
C CYS A 119 -15.87 -1.72 -8.23
N THR A 120 -16.81 -2.24 -7.45
CA THR A 120 -17.46 -3.54 -7.72
C THR A 120 -18.25 -3.51 -9.04
N THR A 121 -18.46 -4.68 -9.64
CA THR A 121 -19.24 -4.87 -10.87
C THR A 121 -20.58 -4.12 -10.81
N GLY A 122 -20.87 -3.36 -11.87
CA GLY A 122 -22.07 -2.52 -11.96
C GLY A 122 -21.90 -1.10 -11.40
N SER A 123 -20.71 -0.74 -10.90
CA SER A 123 -20.37 0.62 -10.48
C SER A 123 -19.07 1.12 -11.09
N SER A 124 -18.92 2.43 -11.21
CA SER A 124 -17.73 3.11 -11.70
C SER A 124 -17.38 4.31 -10.83
N PRO A 125 -16.14 4.82 -10.87
CA PRO A 125 -15.78 6.08 -10.24
C PRO A 125 -16.71 7.21 -10.70
N SER A 126 -17.11 8.09 -9.78
CA SER A 126 -17.97 9.24 -10.08
C SER A 126 -17.33 10.24 -11.03
N VAL A 127 -16.00 10.30 -11.04
CA VAL A 127 -15.21 11.11 -11.95
C VAL A 127 -14.31 10.17 -12.77
N PRO A 128 -14.38 10.20 -14.11
CA PRO A 128 -13.47 9.41 -14.94
C PRO A 128 -12.00 9.70 -14.59
N GLY A 129 -11.24 8.66 -14.26
CA GLY A 129 -9.81 8.77 -13.91
C GLY A 129 -9.50 9.19 -12.46
N SER A 130 -10.49 9.29 -11.57
CA SER A 130 -10.26 9.57 -10.14
C SER A 130 -9.97 8.32 -9.30
N ASP A 131 -9.53 7.24 -9.94
CA ASP A 131 -9.33 5.91 -9.39
C ASP A 131 -7.90 5.68 -8.89
N VAL A 132 -7.02 6.68 -8.97
CA VAL A 132 -5.63 6.57 -8.50
C VAL A 132 -5.33 7.60 -7.42
N LEU A 133 -4.81 7.14 -6.29
CA LEU A 133 -4.20 8.00 -5.28
C LEU A 133 -2.68 7.83 -5.33
N ARG A 134 -1.95 8.93 -5.19
CA ARG A 134 -0.49 8.97 -5.16
C ARG A 134 0.01 9.52 -3.84
N CYS A 135 1.01 8.86 -3.27
CA CYS A 135 1.70 9.30 -2.07
C CYS A 135 2.72 10.38 -2.43
N THR A 136 2.60 11.56 -1.83
CA THR A 136 3.47 12.72 -2.11
C THR A 136 4.60 12.86 -1.09
N THR A 137 5.44 13.88 -1.30
CA THR A 137 6.41 14.37 -0.30
C THR A 137 6.05 15.82 0.04
N PRO A 138 5.64 16.17 1.27
CA PRO A 138 5.48 15.32 2.46
C PRO A 138 4.47 14.18 2.29
N PRO A 139 4.58 13.09 3.07
CA PRO A 139 3.74 11.91 2.96
C PRO A 139 2.26 12.24 3.18
N ASN A 140 1.52 12.32 2.08
CA ASN A 140 0.08 12.47 2.07
C ASN A 140 -0.49 11.88 0.77
N TRP A 141 -1.78 11.52 0.78
CA TRP A 141 -2.45 11.02 -0.41
C TRP A 141 -2.97 12.18 -1.26
N THR A 142 -2.73 12.11 -2.56
CA THR A 142 -3.33 13.01 -3.54
C THR A 142 -4.02 12.19 -4.64
N PRO A 143 -5.36 12.26 -4.78
CA PRO A 143 -6.32 12.98 -3.92
C PRO A 143 -6.36 12.49 -2.45
N THR A 144 -6.90 13.29 -1.53
CA THR A 144 -6.95 12.96 -0.09
C THR A 144 -8.10 12.01 0.30
N SER A 145 -8.99 11.69 -0.63
CA SER A 145 -10.15 10.82 -0.41
C SER A 145 -10.26 9.75 -1.50
N ALA A 146 -10.84 8.60 -1.14
CA ALA A 146 -11.15 7.54 -2.09
C ALA A 146 -12.22 8.00 -3.11
N PRO A 147 -12.24 7.43 -4.33
CA PRO A 147 -13.29 7.71 -5.29
C PRO A 147 -14.66 7.28 -4.76
N LEU A 148 -15.70 7.99 -5.19
CA LEU A 148 -17.08 7.58 -4.98
C LEU A 148 -17.44 6.55 -6.05
N CYS A 149 -17.83 5.34 -5.65
CA CYS A 149 -18.31 4.32 -6.56
C CYS A 149 -19.82 4.50 -6.75
N ILE A 150 -20.23 4.87 -7.97
CA ILE A 150 -21.64 5.07 -8.32
C ILE A 150 -22.08 3.96 -9.26
N THR A 151 -23.27 3.41 -9.03
CA THR A 151 -23.88 2.46 -9.96
C THR A 151 -24.14 3.19 -11.27
N THR A 152 -23.59 2.69 -12.37
CA THR A 152 -24.00 3.18 -13.67
C THR A 152 -25.43 2.69 -13.86
N MET A 153 -26.40 3.58 -13.76
CA MET A 153 -27.68 3.34 -14.44
C MET A 153 -27.33 3.30 -15.92
N THR A 154 -26.97 2.12 -16.41
CA THR A 154 -27.08 1.86 -17.83
C THR A 154 -28.53 2.23 -18.17
N PRO A 155 -28.78 3.17 -19.11
CA PRO A 155 -30.11 3.24 -19.65
C PRO A 155 -30.35 1.87 -20.23
N HIS A 156 -31.21 1.09 -19.57
CA HIS A 156 -31.82 -0.07 -20.17
C HIS A 156 -32.59 0.54 -21.34
N TYR A 157 -31.97 0.61 -22.52
CA TYR A 157 -32.68 0.85 -23.75
C TYR A 157 -33.51 -0.40 -23.97
N THR A 158 -34.61 -0.49 -23.23
CA THR A 158 -35.72 -1.34 -23.59
C THR A 158 -36.08 -0.84 -24.98
N ARG A 159 -35.81 -1.66 -26.00
CA ARG A 159 -36.14 -1.35 -27.38
C ARG A 159 -37.52 -0.69 -27.43
N GLY A 160 -37.55 0.61 -27.73
CA GLY A 160 -38.75 1.31 -28.16
C GLY A 160 -39.54 2.12 -27.13
N ILE A 161 -38.94 3.08 -26.42
CA ILE A 161 -39.68 4.28 -26.01
C ILE A 161 -38.80 5.53 -26.16
N LEU A 162 -39.13 6.38 -27.14
CA LEU A 162 -38.61 7.74 -27.23
C LEU A 162 -39.23 8.52 -26.06
N GLN A 163 -38.42 8.92 -25.07
CA GLN A 163 -38.87 9.86 -24.05
C GLN A 163 -38.56 11.29 -24.55
N PRO A 164 -39.51 12.24 -24.48
CA PRO A 164 -39.29 13.59 -24.96
C PRO A 164 -38.33 14.34 -24.04
N THR A 165 -37.31 14.97 -24.61
CA THR A 165 -36.39 15.86 -23.88
C THR A 165 -37.11 17.16 -23.56
N ILE A 166 -37.40 17.41 -22.29
CA ILE A 166 -37.81 18.74 -21.82
C ILE A 166 -36.54 19.56 -21.62
N THR A 167 -36.17 20.37 -22.61
CA THR A 167 -35.14 21.40 -22.43
C THR A 167 -35.74 22.60 -21.70
N THR A 168 -35.15 22.94 -20.56
CA THR A 168 -35.49 24.12 -19.75
C THR A 168 -35.46 25.41 -20.57
N PRO A 169 -36.33 26.40 -20.29
CA PRO A 169 -36.36 27.65 -21.04
C PRO A 169 -35.09 28.47 -20.78
N GLN A 170 -34.38 28.88 -21.84
CA GLN A 170 -33.46 30.00 -21.75
C GLN A 170 -34.27 31.28 -21.54
N LYS A 171 -33.92 32.02 -20.49
CA LYS A 171 -34.48 33.33 -20.18
C LYS A 171 -33.93 34.36 -21.17
N ASP A 172 -34.61 34.56 -22.29
CA ASP A 172 -34.51 35.82 -23.02
C ASP A 172 -35.66 36.72 -22.54
N ASN A 173 -35.29 37.86 -21.94
CA ASN A 173 -36.21 38.73 -21.24
C ASN A 173 -36.55 39.91 -22.13
N ARG A 174 -37.37 39.70 -23.17
CA ARG A 174 -38.32 40.68 -23.74
C ARG A 174 -39.44 39.92 -24.48
N ASP A 175 -40.68 40.31 -24.21
CA ASP A 175 -41.95 39.78 -24.75
C ASP A 175 -42.48 38.44 -24.20
N LEU A 176 -43.62 38.55 -23.51
CA LEU A 176 -44.45 37.46 -23.01
C LEU A 176 -45.56 37.19 -24.03
N ASP A 177 -45.41 36.13 -24.82
CA ASP A 177 -46.49 35.30 -25.35
C ASP A 177 -45.88 34.08 -26.07
N ILE A 178 -45.77 32.94 -25.39
CA ILE A 178 -45.31 31.68 -26.02
C ILE A 178 -46.53 30.82 -26.36
N VAL A 179 -46.86 30.82 -27.65
CA VAL A 179 -47.74 29.85 -28.30
C VAL A 179 -46.94 28.55 -28.51
N TYR A 180 -47.47 27.41 -28.07
CA TYR A 180 -46.86 26.10 -28.36
C TYR A 180 -47.36 25.59 -29.72
N MET A 181 -46.48 25.60 -30.72
CA MET A 181 -46.69 24.95 -32.03
C MET A 181 -46.06 23.55 -32.00
N VAL A 182 -46.83 22.53 -32.40
CA VAL A 182 -46.36 21.14 -32.53
C VAL A 182 -46.11 20.89 -34.02
N GLU A 183 -44.85 20.80 -34.45
CA GLU A 183 -44.53 20.44 -35.85
C GLU A 183 -44.35 18.92 -35.97
N SER A 184 -45.20 18.30 -36.79
CA SER A 184 -45.08 16.91 -37.22
C SER A 184 -44.01 16.80 -38.31
N ASN A 185 -42.88 16.14 -38.04
CA ASN A 185 -41.91 15.83 -39.08
C ASN A 185 -42.18 14.48 -39.72
N ASP A 186 -42.69 14.54 -40.96
CA ASP A 186 -42.72 13.48 -41.95
C ASP A 186 -41.31 13.10 -42.46
N ASN A 187 -41.22 11.85 -42.92
CA ASN A 187 -40.26 11.24 -43.86
C ASN A 187 -38.92 10.68 -43.33
N VAL A 188 -38.69 9.38 -43.57
CA VAL A 188 -37.92 8.86 -44.74
C VAL A 188 -38.07 7.33 -44.83
N GLU A 189 -38.43 6.84 -46.03
CA GLU A 189 -38.45 5.43 -46.45
C GLU A 189 -37.04 4.81 -46.48
N VAL A 190 -36.92 3.51 -46.16
CA VAL A 190 -35.89 2.62 -46.72
C VAL A 190 -36.44 1.18 -46.84
N GLY A 191 -36.58 0.69 -48.08
CA GLY A 191 -36.51 -0.73 -48.48
C GLY A 191 -37.73 -1.61 -48.29
#